data_AF-A0A0D2P9N0-F1
#
_entry.id   AF-A0A0D2P9N0-F1
#
_cell.length_a   1.000
_cell.length_b   1.000
_cell.length_c   1.000
_cell.angle_alpha   90.00
_cell.angle_beta   90.00
_cell.angle_gamma   90.00
#
_symmetry.space_group_name_H-M   'P 1'
#
loop_
_entity.id
_entity.type
_entity.pdbx_description
1 polymer ?
#
loop_
_entity_poly.entity_id
_entity_poly.type
_entity_poly.pdbx_seq_one_letter_code
_entity_poly.pdbx_strand_id
1 'polypeptide(L)'
;MTPADLLIEIALFLDTRHDLLSFCLTSKHTFTTVSSILYESVVLESAEQCHLTLDMLARNQDIARHVRHLTIRPQSKYRSYLTLAENEVASAAVRQTVGSKCLDALVGFRWDADEFPCNDDMWFALRAGCPQLRYIGTSLGVMLPPVNSHLFDFSALKGFYLTLKHGFYEHHTDLFIEEEDPIFQNFSGMLIRRSPNLEELGIEGCSNVPADVHFLLDGRWPNLRKLSLGDICVDWFPRSLNPGEKRPFINFLEQHPGLEVLSLSRHSIQPAHFATLDPSSLGRVTHFSGTHQQLHALPHLHRAVQSVAFRDPVETRDVSPPTVASLLRELPKLTQLKIAFALHSMYDSGNLLRALIHAAPRLRDLQLTCAHKPSFQLDAFANTIRGFARLRTLHLALVRYPGDTTLAVGAARIARSNPRLARFSLTFMPPSCTLPFSGDAARLCASLPFRARATGTFEVSLDEHGLPLALAAVERRRIVWPLGLGVSRRMRRYATDLRPLGDPRRRAPGLWGIVALAVERSAAGDEMRMILFCTFLALLAGCGILANGSKEGVRVG
;
A
#
# COMPACT_ATOMS: atom_id res chain seq x y z
N MET A 1 1.58 23.66 -30.70
CA MET A 1 1.02 22.31 -30.51
C MET A 1 2.13 21.45 -29.95
N THR A 2 1.97 20.92 -28.74
CA THR A 2 2.98 20.01 -28.17
C THR A 2 2.84 18.64 -28.84
N PRO A 3 3.94 18.01 -29.29
CA PRO A 3 3.93 16.63 -29.80
C PRO A 3 3.25 15.63 -28.84
N ALA A 4 2.53 14.65 -29.39
CA ALA A 4 1.70 13.73 -28.61
C ALA A 4 2.51 12.79 -27.72
N ASP A 5 3.67 12.36 -28.20
CA ASP A 5 4.69 11.59 -27.48
C ASP A 5 5.17 12.32 -26.21
N LEU A 6 5.45 13.63 -26.31
CA LEU A 6 5.84 14.44 -25.15
C LEU A 6 4.71 14.58 -24.14
N LEU A 7 3.45 14.69 -24.58
CA LEU A 7 2.29 14.73 -23.68
C LEU A 7 2.11 13.41 -22.91
N ILE A 8 2.30 12.28 -23.60
CA ILE A 8 2.30 10.93 -23.01
C ILE A 8 3.44 10.80 -22.00
N GLU A 9 4.65 11.24 -22.34
CA GLU A 9 5.80 11.20 -21.44
C GLU A 9 5.55 12.04 -20.17
N ILE A 10 5.09 13.28 -20.31
CA ILE A 10 4.71 14.13 -19.16
C ILE A 10 3.66 13.43 -18.30
N ALA A 11 2.64 12.84 -18.91
CA ALA A 11 1.58 12.14 -18.21
C ALA A 11 2.08 10.91 -17.42
N LEU A 12 3.05 10.17 -17.96
CA LEU A 12 3.70 9.05 -17.27
C LEU A 12 4.53 9.50 -16.06
N PHE A 13 4.98 10.76 -16.02
CA PHE A 13 5.68 11.35 -14.88
C PHE A 13 4.75 11.94 -13.80
N LEU A 14 3.43 12.01 -14.02
CA LEU A 14 2.48 12.50 -13.02
C LEU A 14 2.18 11.42 -11.98
N ASP A 15 2.58 11.67 -10.73
CA ASP A 15 2.47 10.68 -9.66
C ASP A 15 1.03 10.36 -9.23
N THR A 16 0.11 11.30 -9.39
CA THR A 16 -1.27 11.13 -8.97
C THR A 16 -2.25 11.19 -10.14
N ARG A 17 -3.26 10.31 -10.09
CA ARG A 17 -4.37 10.33 -11.06
C ARG A 17 -5.13 11.65 -11.08
N HIS A 18 -5.12 12.40 -9.97
CA HIS A 18 -5.77 13.70 -9.90
C HIS A 18 -5.00 14.75 -10.71
N ASP A 19 -3.68 14.75 -10.62
CA ASP A 19 -2.84 15.64 -11.41
C ASP A 19 -2.91 15.26 -12.89
N LEU A 20 -2.93 13.95 -13.19
CA LEU A 20 -3.15 13.42 -14.54
C LEU A 20 -4.50 13.86 -15.11
N LEU A 21 -5.59 13.74 -14.34
CA LEU A 21 -6.90 14.23 -14.76
C LEU A 21 -6.89 15.74 -14.97
N SER A 22 -6.30 16.50 -14.05
CA SER A 22 -6.20 17.96 -14.16
C SER A 22 -5.42 18.37 -15.41
N PHE A 23 -4.36 17.63 -15.74
CA PHE A 23 -3.58 17.79 -16.97
C PHE A 23 -4.42 17.49 -18.21
N CYS A 24 -5.17 16.38 -18.22
CA CYS A 24 -6.09 16.06 -19.31
C CYS A 24 -7.15 17.15 -19.54
N LEU A 25 -7.65 17.78 -18.47
CA LEU A 25 -8.66 18.83 -18.55
C LEU A 25 -8.15 20.19 -19.07
N THR A 26 -6.84 20.34 -19.29
CA THR A 26 -6.26 21.59 -19.82
C THR A 26 -6.67 21.87 -21.26
N SER A 27 -6.84 20.84 -22.10
CA SER A 27 -7.28 20.99 -23.49
C SER A 27 -7.88 19.69 -24.03
N LYS A 28 -8.78 19.81 -25.03
CA LYS A 28 -9.36 18.65 -25.73
C LYS A 28 -8.28 17.76 -26.37
N HIS A 29 -7.23 18.37 -26.93
CA HIS A 29 -6.12 17.64 -27.54
C HIS A 29 -5.35 16.82 -26.49
N THR A 30 -4.99 17.44 -25.36
CA THR A 30 -4.34 16.75 -24.24
C THR A 30 -5.20 15.59 -23.76
N PHE A 31 -6.50 15.81 -23.56
CA PHE A 31 -7.44 14.76 -23.16
C PHE A 31 -7.41 13.57 -24.14
N THR A 32 -7.56 13.82 -25.44
CA THR A 32 -7.59 12.74 -26.45
C THR A 32 -6.27 11.98 -26.59
N THR A 33 -5.15 12.63 -26.31
CA THR A 33 -3.82 12.01 -26.41
C THR A 33 -3.47 11.21 -25.16
N VAL A 34 -3.86 11.71 -23.98
CA VAL A 34 -3.47 11.16 -22.67
C VAL A 34 -4.56 10.25 -22.07
N SER A 35 -5.76 10.19 -22.65
CA SER A 35 -6.84 9.30 -22.23
C SER A 35 -6.41 7.85 -22.09
N SER A 36 -5.50 7.39 -22.96
CA SER A 36 -4.95 6.04 -22.94
C SER A 36 -4.26 5.71 -21.61
N ILE A 37 -3.50 6.66 -21.04
CA ILE A 37 -2.82 6.51 -19.75
C ILE A 37 -3.82 6.69 -18.61
N LEU A 38 -4.71 7.69 -18.69
CA LEU A 38 -5.67 8.00 -17.63
C LEU A 38 -6.62 6.83 -17.34
N TYR A 39 -7.09 6.16 -18.40
CA TYR A 39 -8.06 5.07 -18.32
C TYR A 39 -7.45 3.68 -18.44
N GLU A 40 -6.13 3.54 -18.55
CA GLU A 40 -5.46 2.23 -18.67
C GLU A 40 -5.88 1.26 -17.55
N SER A 41 -5.97 1.77 -16.32
CA SER A 41 -6.33 1.00 -15.14
C SER A 41 -7.48 1.66 -14.36
N VAL A 42 -8.66 1.06 -14.43
CA VAL A 42 -9.87 1.52 -13.76
C VAL A 42 -10.13 0.68 -12.51
N VAL A 43 -10.30 1.34 -11.37
CA VAL A 43 -10.62 0.70 -10.09
C VAL A 43 -11.89 1.33 -9.55
N LEU A 44 -12.94 0.53 -9.35
CA LEU A 44 -14.25 1.00 -8.91
C LEU A 44 -14.49 0.50 -7.49
N GLU A 45 -14.61 1.42 -6.52
CA GLU A 45 -14.65 1.10 -5.07
C GLU A 45 -16.06 0.98 -4.48
N SER A 46 -17.12 1.15 -5.29
CA SER A 46 -18.50 0.99 -4.83
C SER A 46 -19.42 0.54 -5.96
N ALA A 47 -20.57 -0.06 -5.63
CA ALA A 47 -21.58 -0.43 -6.61
C ALA A 47 -22.12 0.77 -7.40
N GLU A 48 -22.30 1.92 -6.75
CA GLU A 48 -22.70 3.17 -7.42
C GLU A 48 -21.63 3.63 -8.42
N GLN A 49 -20.35 3.61 -8.03
CA GLN A 49 -19.25 3.92 -8.96
C GLN A 49 -19.20 2.91 -10.12
N CYS A 50 -19.46 1.63 -9.85
CA CYS A 50 -19.56 0.61 -10.89
C CYS A 50 -20.65 0.97 -11.88
N HIS A 51 -21.87 1.20 -11.42
CA HIS A 51 -23.00 1.56 -12.28
C HIS A 51 -22.72 2.81 -13.10
N LEU A 52 -22.38 3.94 -12.46
CA LEU A 52 -22.18 5.23 -13.15
C LEU A 52 -21.00 5.20 -14.12
N THR A 53 -19.87 4.62 -13.71
CA THR A 53 -18.65 4.63 -14.53
C THR A 53 -18.76 3.65 -15.68
N LEU A 54 -19.28 2.45 -15.46
CA LEU A 54 -19.42 1.44 -16.50
C LEU A 54 -20.48 1.84 -17.53
N ASP A 55 -21.59 2.44 -17.11
CA ASP A 55 -22.60 3.03 -18.00
C ASP A 55 -22.00 4.20 -18.83
N MET A 56 -21.16 5.03 -18.22
CA MET A 56 -20.38 6.04 -18.95
C MET A 56 -19.46 5.40 -19.99
N LEU A 57 -18.73 4.33 -19.67
CA LEU A 57 -17.85 3.63 -20.62
C LEU A 57 -18.64 2.94 -21.74
N ALA A 58 -19.81 2.38 -21.44
CA ALA A 58 -20.69 1.79 -22.46
C ALA A 58 -21.16 2.84 -23.50
N ARG A 59 -21.41 4.07 -23.06
CA ARG A 59 -21.78 5.20 -23.94
C ARG A 59 -20.59 5.82 -24.68
N ASN A 60 -19.39 5.76 -24.11
CA ASN A 60 -18.19 6.40 -24.65
C ASN A 60 -17.14 5.36 -25.05
N GLN A 61 -17.39 4.69 -26.18
CA GLN A 61 -16.53 3.63 -26.71
C GLN A 61 -15.10 4.11 -27.00
N ASP A 62 -14.95 5.39 -27.30
CA ASP A 62 -13.66 6.04 -27.53
C ASP A 62 -12.77 6.04 -26.29
N ILE A 63 -13.37 6.11 -25.10
CA ILE A 63 -12.69 6.00 -23.81
C ILE A 63 -12.55 4.53 -23.40
N ALA A 64 -13.59 3.73 -23.59
CA ALA A 64 -13.63 2.33 -23.14
C ALA A 64 -12.53 1.44 -23.74
N ARG A 65 -12.18 1.65 -25.02
CA ARG A 65 -11.07 0.96 -25.70
C ARG A 65 -9.69 1.19 -25.09
N HIS A 66 -9.56 2.16 -24.17
CA HIS A 66 -8.30 2.41 -23.47
C HIS A 66 -8.19 1.62 -22.16
N VAL A 67 -9.28 1.02 -21.68
CA VAL A 67 -9.30 0.27 -20.42
C VAL A 67 -8.65 -1.09 -20.62
N ARG A 68 -7.43 -1.25 -20.08
CA ARG A 68 -6.68 -2.52 -20.13
C ARG A 68 -6.85 -3.35 -18.86
N HIS A 69 -7.01 -2.68 -17.72
CA HIS A 69 -7.18 -3.32 -16.42
C HIS A 69 -8.42 -2.77 -15.72
N LEU A 70 -9.37 -3.66 -15.41
CA LEU A 70 -10.58 -3.31 -14.67
C LEU A 70 -10.61 -4.07 -13.35
N THR A 71 -10.65 -3.35 -12.22
CA THR A 71 -10.80 -3.92 -10.88
C THR A 71 -12.10 -3.44 -10.24
N ILE A 72 -12.96 -4.37 -9.85
CA ILE A 72 -14.28 -4.12 -9.26
C ILE A 72 -14.24 -4.47 -7.77
N ARG A 73 -14.49 -3.48 -6.92
CA ARG A 73 -14.53 -3.58 -5.45
C ARG A 73 -15.82 -2.97 -4.94
N PRO A 74 -16.98 -3.64 -5.09
CA PRO A 74 -18.28 -3.06 -4.75
C PRO A 74 -18.48 -2.82 -3.24
N GLN A 75 -17.53 -3.21 -2.39
CA GLN A 75 -17.63 -3.13 -0.94
C GLN A 75 -17.67 -1.68 -0.41
N SER A 76 -18.72 -1.34 0.32
CA SER A 76 -18.65 -0.20 1.24
C SER A 76 -17.66 -0.53 2.37
N LYS A 77 -16.68 0.35 2.63
CA LYS A 77 -15.65 0.20 3.69
C LYS A 77 -16.21 0.02 5.13
N TYR A 78 -17.53 -0.08 5.31
CA TYR A 78 -18.22 0.03 6.59
C TYR A 78 -19.42 -0.90 6.81
N ARG A 79 -19.85 -1.72 5.84
CA ARG A 79 -21.04 -2.59 6.01
C ARG A 79 -20.82 -3.98 5.41
N SER A 80 -20.72 -4.99 6.27
CA SER A 80 -20.55 -6.40 5.89
C SER A 80 -21.86 -7.08 5.45
N TYR A 81 -23.03 -6.54 5.80
CA TYR A 81 -24.31 -7.24 5.61
C TYR A 81 -25.17 -6.76 4.43
N LEU A 82 -24.85 -5.63 3.79
CA LEU A 82 -25.61 -5.11 2.62
C LEU A 82 -24.96 -5.48 1.27
N THR A 83 -24.08 -6.47 1.26
CA THR A 83 -23.15 -6.74 0.14
C THR A 83 -23.80 -7.40 -1.07
N LEU A 84 -24.88 -8.17 -0.91
CA LEU A 84 -25.46 -8.95 -2.02
C LEU A 84 -26.12 -8.08 -3.10
N ALA A 85 -26.97 -7.13 -2.71
CA ALA A 85 -27.63 -6.23 -3.68
C ALA A 85 -26.61 -5.32 -4.39
N GLU A 86 -25.61 -4.81 -3.66
CA GLU A 86 -24.51 -4.03 -4.23
C GLU A 86 -23.68 -4.87 -5.22
N ASN A 87 -23.42 -6.14 -4.89
CA ASN A 87 -22.73 -7.10 -5.74
C ASN A 87 -23.54 -7.42 -7.01
N GLU A 88 -24.85 -7.64 -6.89
CA GLU A 88 -25.74 -7.88 -8.02
C GLU A 88 -25.75 -6.69 -8.98
N VAL A 89 -25.92 -5.46 -8.47
CA VAL A 89 -25.88 -4.23 -9.28
C VAL A 89 -24.53 -4.07 -9.98
N ALA A 90 -23.43 -4.29 -9.26
CA ALA A 90 -22.09 -4.16 -9.82
C ALA A 90 -21.80 -5.22 -10.91
N SER A 91 -22.13 -6.49 -10.65
CA SER A 91 -21.94 -7.59 -11.61
C SER A 91 -22.83 -7.44 -12.84
N ALA A 92 -24.07 -6.97 -12.67
CA ALA A 92 -24.97 -6.65 -13.79
C ALA A 92 -24.43 -5.50 -14.64
N ALA A 93 -23.89 -4.44 -14.02
CA ALA A 93 -23.28 -3.32 -14.74
C ALA A 93 -22.05 -3.74 -15.55
N VAL A 94 -21.21 -4.63 -15.01
CA VAL A 94 -20.08 -5.23 -15.74
C VAL A 94 -20.59 -6.03 -16.94
N ARG A 95 -21.55 -6.94 -16.72
CA ARG A 95 -22.14 -7.77 -17.78
C ARG A 95 -22.70 -6.91 -18.92
N GLN A 96 -23.46 -5.87 -18.61
CA GLN A 96 -24.05 -4.96 -19.59
C GLN A 96 -22.96 -4.23 -20.40
N THR A 97 -21.95 -3.70 -19.73
CA THR A 97 -20.89 -2.91 -20.37
C THR A 97 -20.03 -3.77 -21.27
N VAL A 98 -19.63 -4.95 -20.79
CA VAL A 98 -18.87 -5.92 -21.59
C VAL A 98 -19.71 -6.46 -22.76
N GLY A 99 -21.01 -6.68 -22.55
CA GLY A 99 -21.94 -7.08 -23.61
C GLY A 99 -22.04 -6.09 -24.76
N SER A 100 -21.75 -4.80 -24.52
CA SER A 100 -21.65 -3.77 -25.57
C SER A 100 -20.37 -3.86 -26.42
N LYS A 101 -19.43 -4.76 -26.06
CA LYS A 101 -18.15 -4.99 -26.75
C LYS A 101 -17.25 -3.75 -26.85
N CYS A 102 -17.39 -2.79 -25.93
CA CYS A 102 -16.57 -1.57 -25.91
C CYS A 102 -15.23 -1.73 -25.16
N LEU A 103 -15.00 -2.87 -24.49
CA LEU A 103 -13.80 -3.19 -23.71
C LEU A 103 -12.90 -4.20 -24.45
N ASP A 104 -12.66 -3.98 -25.74
CA ASP A 104 -11.91 -4.86 -26.63
C ASP A 104 -10.42 -4.98 -26.26
N ALA A 105 -9.83 -3.92 -25.72
CA ALA A 105 -8.45 -3.86 -25.23
C ALA A 105 -8.27 -4.36 -23.78
N LEU A 106 -9.32 -4.90 -23.15
CA LEU A 106 -9.24 -5.37 -21.77
C LEU A 106 -8.34 -6.61 -21.68
N VAL A 107 -7.19 -6.46 -21.02
CA VAL A 107 -6.18 -7.51 -20.83
C VAL A 107 -6.35 -8.19 -19.47
N GLY A 108 -6.78 -7.43 -18.45
CA GLY A 108 -6.95 -7.93 -17.09
C GLY A 108 -8.26 -7.51 -16.44
N PHE A 109 -8.96 -8.46 -15.83
CA PHE A 109 -10.16 -8.23 -15.04
C PHE A 109 -9.97 -8.81 -13.65
N ARG A 110 -10.33 -8.05 -12.60
CA ARG A 110 -10.30 -8.52 -11.21
C ARG A 110 -11.58 -8.16 -10.48
N TRP A 111 -12.28 -9.19 -10.03
CA TRP A 111 -13.33 -9.08 -9.04
C TRP A 111 -12.71 -9.18 -7.64
N ASP A 112 -12.75 -8.10 -6.87
CA ASP A 112 -12.17 -8.01 -5.52
C ASP A 112 -13.24 -7.53 -4.53
N ALA A 113 -14.29 -8.34 -4.39
CA ALA A 113 -15.37 -8.15 -3.41
C ALA A 113 -15.26 -9.15 -2.25
N ASP A 114 -16.16 -9.06 -1.27
CA ASP A 114 -16.18 -9.99 -0.12
C ASP A 114 -16.75 -11.33 -0.56
N GLU A 115 -17.62 -11.29 -1.57
CA GLU A 115 -18.34 -12.43 -2.11
C GLU A 115 -18.06 -12.60 -3.61
N PHE A 116 -18.30 -13.82 -4.11
CA PHE A 116 -18.31 -14.12 -5.54
C PHE A 116 -19.36 -13.26 -6.29
N PRO A 117 -19.17 -12.93 -7.58
CA PRO A 117 -20.18 -12.17 -8.35
C PRO A 117 -21.53 -12.90 -8.35
N CYS A 118 -22.63 -12.19 -8.07
CA CYS A 118 -23.96 -12.81 -8.06
C CYS A 118 -24.40 -13.31 -9.46
N ASN A 119 -24.01 -12.61 -10.52
CA ASN A 119 -24.39 -12.93 -11.90
C ASN A 119 -23.26 -13.66 -12.64
N ASP A 120 -23.37 -14.99 -12.77
CA ASP A 120 -22.35 -15.82 -13.44
C ASP A 120 -22.18 -15.49 -14.94
N ASP A 121 -23.27 -15.08 -15.60
CA ASP A 121 -23.27 -14.60 -17.01
C ASP A 121 -22.28 -13.46 -17.25
N MET A 122 -21.84 -12.76 -16.20
CA MET A 122 -20.76 -11.78 -16.29
C MET A 122 -19.46 -12.41 -16.82
N TRP A 123 -19.10 -13.61 -16.37
CA TRP A 123 -17.90 -14.32 -16.82
C TRP A 123 -18.03 -14.75 -18.28
N PHE A 124 -19.20 -15.22 -18.68
CA PHE A 124 -19.50 -15.49 -20.08
C PHE A 124 -19.35 -14.24 -20.94
N ALA A 125 -19.93 -13.11 -20.52
CA ALA A 125 -19.83 -11.84 -21.22
C ALA A 125 -18.36 -11.41 -21.36
N LEU A 126 -17.55 -11.50 -20.29
CA LEU A 126 -16.11 -11.20 -20.32
C LEU A 126 -15.37 -12.04 -21.35
N ARG A 127 -15.63 -13.35 -21.39
CA ARG A 127 -15.02 -14.25 -22.38
C ARG A 127 -15.41 -13.92 -23.81
N ALA A 128 -16.68 -13.60 -24.05
CA ALA A 128 -17.20 -13.31 -25.38
C ALA A 128 -16.90 -11.89 -25.87
N GLY A 129 -16.82 -10.91 -24.96
CA GLY A 129 -16.67 -9.49 -25.25
C GLY A 129 -15.24 -8.96 -25.19
N CYS A 130 -14.33 -9.64 -24.49
CA CYS A 130 -12.95 -9.19 -24.28
C CYS A 130 -11.93 -10.23 -24.81
N PRO A 131 -11.63 -10.23 -26.13
CA PRO A 131 -10.78 -11.26 -26.75
C PRO A 131 -9.32 -11.22 -26.28
N GLN A 132 -8.86 -10.08 -25.76
CA GLN A 132 -7.50 -9.89 -25.22
C GLN A 132 -7.37 -10.25 -23.75
N LEU A 133 -8.45 -10.66 -23.08
CA LEU A 133 -8.44 -10.95 -21.66
C LEU A 133 -7.56 -12.19 -21.38
N ARG A 134 -6.48 -11.98 -20.61
CA ARG A 134 -5.51 -13.03 -20.25
C ARG A 134 -5.20 -13.09 -18.76
N TYR A 135 -5.59 -12.06 -18.00
CA TYR A 135 -5.43 -11.98 -16.56
C TYR A 135 -6.80 -11.92 -15.89
N ILE A 136 -7.10 -12.91 -15.06
CA ILE A 136 -8.38 -12.97 -14.35
C ILE A 136 -8.11 -13.05 -12.85
N GLY A 137 -8.86 -12.27 -12.10
CA GLY A 137 -8.90 -12.37 -10.66
C GLY A 137 -10.32 -12.43 -10.13
N THR A 138 -10.53 -13.24 -9.10
CA THR A 138 -11.80 -13.30 -8.36
C THR A 138 -11.56 -13.43 -6.86
N SER A 139 -12.62 -13.24 -6.09
CA SER A 139 -12.64 -13.47 -4.65
C SER A 139 -13.66 -14.56 -4.32
N LEU A 140 -13.37 -15.35 -3.29
CA LEU A 140 -14.32 -16.31 -2.71
C LEU A 140 -14.63 -15.89 -1.28
N GLY A 141 -15.91 -15.78 -0.96
CA GLY A 141 -16.44 -15.46 0.36
C GLY A 141 -17.24 -16.63 0.91
N VAL A 142 -18.40 -16.32 1.49
CA VAL A 142 -19.39 -17.34 1.88
C VAL A 142 -20.02 -17.99 0.66
N MET A 143 -20.17 -17.27 -0.46
CA MET A 143 -20.68 -17.81 -1.71
C MET A 143 -19.56 -18.38 -2.59
N LEU A 144 -19.75 -19.62 -3.03
CA LEU A 144 -18.90 -20.31 -3.98
C LEU A 144 -19.46 -20.19 -5.41
N PRO A 145 -18.61 -20.29 -6.45
CA PRO A 145 -19.07 -20.40 -7.81
C PRO A 145 -19.94 -21.65 -7.98
N PRO A 146 -21.02 -21.60 -8.77
CA PRO A 146 -21.74 -22.81 -9.14
C PRO A 146 -20.83 -23.75 -9.93
N VAL A 147 -21.08 -25.06 -9.88
CA VAL A 147 -20.25 -26.08 -10.55
C VAL A 147 -20.09 -25.81 -12.05
N ASN A 148 -21.15 -25.32 -12.68
CA ASN A 148 -21.21 -24.95 -14.09
C ASN A 148 -20.85 -23.47 -14.35
N SER A 149 -20.11 -22.83 -13.44
CA SER A 149 -19.71 -21.42 -13.60
C SER A 149 -18.89 -21.21 -14.87
N HIS A 150 -19.26 -20.17 -15.62
CA HIS A 150 -18.50 -19.70 -16.78
C HIS A 150 -17.11 -19.17 -16.43
N LEU A 151 -16.80 -18.95 -15.15
CA LEU A 151 -15.43 -18.70 -14.70
C LEU A 151 -14.50 -19.83 -15.12
N PHE A 152 -14.95 -21.09 -15.06
CA PHE A 152 -14.07 -22.21 -15.38
C PHE A 152 -13.80 -22.32 -16.89
N ASP A 153 -14.66 -21.77 -17.75
CA ASP A 153 -14.53 -21.85 -19.21
C ASP A 153 -13.36 -21.05 -19.81
N PHE A 154 -12.66 -20.26 -19.00
CA PHE A 154 -11.48 -19.54 -19.46
C PHE A 154 -10.34 -20.48 -19.83
N SER A 155 -9.57 -20.09 -20.84
CA SER A 155 -8.43 -20.84 -21.37
C SER A 155 -7.32 -19.90 -21.80
N ALA A 156 -6.11 -20.45 -21.95
CA ALA A 156 -4.91 -19.71 -22.32
C ALA A 156 -4.65 -18.49 -21.42
N LEU A 157 -4.96 -18.60 -20.12
CA LEU A 157 -4.67 -17.55 -19.15
C LEU A 157 -3.16 -17.38 -19.00
N LYS A 158 -2.74 -16.11 -18.88
CA LYS A 158 -1.37 -15.73 -18.51
C LYS A 158 -1.26 -15.43 -17.02
N GLY A 159 -2.33 -14.94 -16.41
CA GLY A 159 -2.35 -14.69 -14.98
C GLY A 159 -3.67 -15.04 -14.35
N PHE A 160 -3.62 -15.66 -13.17
CA PHE A 160 -4.79 -15.97 -12.39
C PHE A 160 -4.61 -15.61 -10.92
N TYR A 161 -5.62 -14.94 -10.35
CA TYR A 161 -5.61 -14.44 -8.98
C TYR A 161 -6.88 -14.83 -8.21
N LEU A 162 -6.76 -15.67 -7.20
CA LEU A 162 -7.83 -15.99 -6.26
C LEU A 162 -7.59 -15.29 -4.94
N THR A 163 -8.59 -14.56 -4.42
CA THR A 163 -8.55 -13.97 -3.09
C THR A 163 -9.58 -14.66 -2.18
N LEU A 164 -9.13 -15.51 -1.27
CA LEU A 164 -9.94 -16.14 -0.24
C LEU A 164 -10.25 -15.09 0.85
N LYS A 165 -11.52 -14.72 0.97
CA LYS A 165 -12.02 -13.75 1.94
C LYS A 165 -12.39 -14.47 3.24
N HIS A 166 -12.63 -13.69 4.28
CA HIS A 166 -12.89 -14.26 5.61
C HIS A 166 -14.09 -15.22 5.63
N GLY A 167 -15.17 -14.89 4.91
CA GLY A 167 -16.34 -15.75 4.80
C GLY A 167 -16.05 -17.14 4.23
N PHE A 168 -15.02 -17.27 3.39
CA PHE A 168 -14.56 -18.57 2.88
C PHE A 168 -14.00 -19.44 4.01
N TYR A 169 -13.14 -18.86 4.85
CA TYR A 169 -12.52 -19.59 5.97
C TYR A 169 -13.51 -19.90 7.12
N GLU A 170 -14.62 -19.18 7.22
CA GLU A 170 -15.68 -19.49 8.20
C GLU A 170 -16.55 -20.69 7.76
N HIS A 171 -16.71 -20.92 6.45
CA HIS A 171 -17.74 -21.85 5.94
C HIS A 171 -17.19 -22.98 5.06
N HIS A 172 -16.00 -22.82 4.47
CA HIS A 172 -15.51 -23.68 3.38
C HIS A 172 -14.05 -24.12 3.56
N THR A 173 -13.53 -24.19 4.79
CA THR A 173 -12.16 -24.67 5.04
C THR A 173 -11.93 -26.09 4.51
N ASP A 174 -12.98 -26.90 4.49
CA ASP A 174 -12.91 -28.32 4.17
C ASP A 174 -13.07 -28.58 2.66
N LEU A 175 -13.51 -27.59 1.88
CA LEU A 175 -13.84 -27.76 0.45
C LEU A 175 -12.65 -28.25 -0.38
N PHE A 176 -11.44 -27.90 0.01
CA PHE A 176 -10.24 -28.32 -0.72
C PHE A 176 -9.63 -29.65 -0.26
N ILE A 177 -10.18 -30.25 0.79
CA ILE A 177 -9.73 -31.57 1.27
C ILE A 177 -10.36 -32.67 0.41
N GLU A 178 -11.56 -32.43 -0.13
CA GLU A 178 -12.28 -33.37 -0.98
C GLU A 178 -11.85 -33.21 -2.45
N GLU A 179 -10.85 -33.99 -2.88
CA GLU A 179 -10.37 -34.07 -4.28
C GLU A 179 -11.49 -34.34 -5.32
N GLU A 180 -12.62 -34.88 -4.85
CA GLU A 180 -13.78 -35.22 -5.67
C GLU A 180 -14.76 -34.05 -5.88
N ASP A 181 -14.55 -32.89 -5.23
CA ASP A 181 -15.45 -31.75 -5.42
C ASP A 181 -15.39 -31.26 -6.90
N PRO A 182 -16.53 -31.20 -7.59
CA PRO A 182 -16.55 -30.83 -9.01
C PRO A 182 -16.14 -29.36 -9.27
N ILE A 183 -16.35 -28.45 -8.32
CA ILE A 183 -15.87 -27.06 -8.38
C ILE A 183 -14.34 -27.06 -8.48
N PHE A 184 -13.71 -27.86 -7.63
CA PHE A 184 -12.26 -28.01 -7.58
C PHE A 184 -11.70 -28.63 -8.86
N GLN A 185 -12.31 -29.69 -9.35
CA GLN A 185 -11.90 -30.32 -10.62
C GLN A 185 -12.01 -29.35 -11.80
N ASN A 186 -13.07 -28.54 -11.84
CA ASN A 186 -13.25 -27.53 -12.88
C ASN A 186 -12.21 -26.40 -12.78
N PHE A 187 -11.89 -25.98 -11.56
CA PHE A 187 -10.86 -24.99 -11.28
C PHE A 187 -9.46 -25.48 -11.66
N SER A 188 -9.09 -26.69 -11.22
CA SER A 188 -7.85 -27.36 -11.57
C SER A 188 -7.75 -27.57 -13.09
N GLY A 189 -8.82 -28.02 -13.73
CA GLY A 189 -8.90 -28.17 -15.19
C GLY A 189 -8.66 -26.86 -15.95
N MET A 190 -9.19 -25.74 -15.44
CA MET A 190 -8.96 -24.41 -16.01
C MET A 190 -7.48 -23.99 -15.93
N LEU A 191 -6.86 -24.17 -14.76
CA LEU A 191 -5.50 -23.69 -14.51
C LEU A 191 -4.44 -24.60 -15.14
N ILE A 192 -4.58 -25.92 -14.99
CA ILE A 192 -3.57 -26.89 -15.39
C ILE A 192 -3.74 -27.27 -16.87
N ARG A 193 -4.95 -27.69 -17.27
CA ARG A 193 -5.19 -28.24 -18.61
C ARG A 193 -5.41 -27.15 -19.65
N ARG A 194 -6.24 -26.15 -19.33
CA ARG A 194 -6.61 -25.08 -20.29
C ARG A 194 -5.62 -23.91 -20.32
N SER A 195 -4.76 -23.76 -19.32
CA SER A 195 -3.83 -22.62 -19.19
C SER A 195 -2.37 -23.05 -18.92
N PRO A 196 -1.75 -23.86 -19.79
CA PRO A 196 -0.39 -24.36 -19.57
C PRO A 196 0.70 -23.27 -19.60
N ASN A 197 0.44 -22.13 -20.21
CA ASN A 197 1.39 -21.01 -20.34
C ASN A 197 1.22 -19.94 -19.26
N LEU A 198 0.76 -20.32 -18.06
CA LEU A 198 0.56 -19.39 -16.95
C LEU A 198 1.89 -18.73 -16.54
N GLU A 199 1.89 -17.40 -16.46
CA GLU A 199 3.02 -16.57 -16.05
C GLU A 199 2.89 -16.11 -14.59
N GLU A 200 1.66 -15.88 -14.13
CA GLU A 200 1.36 -15.40 -12.77
C GLU A 200 0.25 -16.23 -12.11
N LEU A 201 0.54 -16.77 -10.94
CA LEU A 201 -0.45 -17.46 -10.11
C LEU A 201 -0.46 -16.86 -8.72
N GLY A 202 -1.62 -16.38 -8.28
CA GLY A 202 -1.83 -15.92 -6.92
C GLY A 202 -3.06 -16.56 -6.31
N ILE A 203 -2.91 -17.22 -5.17
CA ILE A 203 -4.01 -17.62 -4.29
C ILE A 203 -3.71 -16.99 -2.93
N GLU A 204 -4.32 -15.84 -2.68
CA GLU A 204 -4.10 -15.06 -1.46
C GLU A 204 -5.30 -15.19 -0.53
N GLY A 205 -5.05 -15.10 0.76
CA GLY A 205 -6.07 -15.10 1.79
C GLY A 205 -5.44 -14.86 3.15
N CYS A 206 -6.25 -14.47 4.13
CA CYS A 206 -5.79 -14.19 5.48
C CYS A 206 -6.65 -14.95 6.50
N SER A 207 -6.08 -15.98 7.11
CA SER A 207 -6.74 -16.83 8.10
C SER A 207 -5.74 -17.48 9.04
N ASN A 208 -6.17 -17.77 10.26
CA ASN A 208 -5.38 -18.55 11.20
C ASN A 208 -5.33 -20.04 10.83
N VAL A 209 -6.33 -20.51 10.06
CA VAL A 209 -6.44 -21.87 9.55
C VAL A 209 -6.22 -21.82 8.04
N PRO A 210 -5.18 -22.48 7.51
CA PRO A 210 -4.93 -22.46 6.08
C PRO A 210 -5.92 -23.33 5.33
N ALA A 211 -6.25 -22.93 4.10
CA ALA A 211 -6.99 -23.78 3.16
C ALA A 211 -6.03 -24.75 2.46
N ASP A 212 -6.40 -26.02 2.27
CA ASP A 212 -5.61 -26.94 1.44
C ASP A 212 -5.69 -26.51 -0.04
N VAL A 213 -4.62 -26.65 -0.81
CA VAL A 213 -4.59 -26.36 -2.25
C VAL A 213 -3.57 -27.28 -2.93
N HIS A 214 -3.60 -28.58 -2.59
CA HIS A 214 -2.63 -29.57 -3.07
C HIS A 214 -2.61 -29.75 -4.60
N PHE A 215 -3.73 -29.56 -5.33
CA PHE A 215 -3.73 -29.72 -6.81
C PHE A 215 -2.75 -28.82 -7.55
N LEU A 216 -2.30 -27.72 -6.94
CA LEU A 216 -1.27 -26.88 -7.55
C LEU A 216 0.00 -27.66 -7.86
N LEU A 217 0.27 -28.73 -7.11
CA LEU A 217 1.41 -29.61 -7.29
C LEU A 217 1.40 -30.37 -8.61
N ASP A 218 0.22 -30.54 -9.22
CA ASP A 218 0.06 -31.16 -10.54
C ASP A 218 0.32 -30.16 -11.68
N GLY A 219 0.32 -28.86 -11.36
CA GLY A 219 0.58 -27.79 -12.31
C GLY A 219 2.01 -27.83 -12.83
N ARG A 220 2.16 -27.69 -14.15
CA ARG A 220 3.44 -27.52 -14.85
C ARG A 220 3.34 -26.31 -15.75
N TRP A 221 3.83 -25.17 -15.26
CA TRP A 221 3.74 -23.89 -15.96
C TRP A 221 5.15 -23.39 -16.29
N PRO A 222 5.73 -23.77 -17.45
CA PRO A 222 7.13 -23.47 -17.77
C PRO A 222 7.45 -21.96 -17.80
N ASN A 223 6.44 -21.12 -18.00
CA ASN A 223 6.57 -19.67 -18.04
C ASN A 223 6.23 -18.99 -16.69
N LEU A 224 6.03 -19.73 -15.61
CA LEU A 224 5.65 -19.18 -14.32
C LEU A 224 6.77 -18.31 -13.75
N ARG A 225 6.49 -17.01 -13.62
CA ARG A 225 7.43 -16.00 -13.10
C ARG A 225 7.02 -15.50 -11.72
N LYS A 226 5.73 -15.56 -11.39
CA LYS A 226 5.19 -15.07 -10.12
C LYS A 226 4.29 -16.11 -9.47
N LEU A 227 4.62 -16.49 -8.24
CA LEU A 227 3.83 -17.35 -7.40
C LEU A 227 3.53 -16.67 -6.07
N SER A 228 2.25 -16.45 -5.78
CA SER A 228 1.78 -15.89 -4.51
C SER A 228 0.83 -16.84 -3.81
N LEU A 229 1.28 -17.45 -2.72
CA LEU A 229 0.48 -18.33 -1.86
C LEU A 229 0.25 -17.62 -0.52
N GLY A 230 -1.01 -17.31 -0.22
CA GLY A 230 -1.50 -16.74 1.04
C GLY A 230 -1.58 -17.79 2.13
N ASP A 231 -2.52 -17.63 3.07
CA ASP A 231 -2.79 -18.60 4.14
C ASP A 231 -3.49 -19.84 3.56
N ILE A 232 -2.68 -20.61 2.84
CA ILE A 232 -2.99 -21.90 2.22
C ILE A 232 -1.88 -22.89 2.54
N CYS A 233 -2.23 -24.16 2.61
CA CYS A 233 -1.31 -25.28 2.72
C CYS A 233 -1.30 -26.02 1.39
N VAL A 234 -0.11 -26.35 0.87
CA VAL A 234 0.02 -27.15 -0.36
C VAL A 234 0.45 -28.59 -0.03
N ASP A 235 0.95 -28.80 1.20
CA ASP A 235 1.52 -30.06 1.67
C ASP A 235 0.95 -30.37 3.06
N TRP A 236 -0.39 -30.48 3.13
CA TRP A 236 -1.12 -30.65 4.40
C TRP A 236 -0.79 -31.97 5.08
N PHE A 237 -0.52 -33.02 4.30
CA PHE A 237 -0.35 -34.37 4.85
C PHE A 237 1.00 -34.51 5.58
N PRO A 238 0.99 -34.74 6.90
CA PRO A 238 2.19 -35.06 7.66
C PRO A 238 2.55 -36.53 7.41
N ARG A 239 2.78 -36.91 6.15
CA ARG A 239 3.39 -38.20 5.85
C ARG A 239 4.82 -38.13 6.36
N SER A 240 5.21 -39.16 7.13
CA SER A 240 6.60 -39.39 7.45
C SER A 240 7.32 -39.62 6.13
N LEU A 241 8.11 -38.65 5.70
CA LEU A 241 8.95 -38.80 4.53
C LEU A 241 9.99 -39.86 4.83
N ASN A 242 10.18 -40.79 3.88
CA ASN A 242 11.34 -41.65 3.93
C ASN A 242 12.60 -40.77 3.90
N PRO A 243 13.70 -41.17 4.58
CA PRO A 243 14.94 -40.42 4.52
C PRO A 243 15.38 -40.24 3.06
N GLY A 244 15.43 -38.98 2.59
CA GLY A 244 15.77 -38.61 1.22
C GLY A 244 14.59 -38.28 0.30
N GLU A 245 13.34 -38.52 0.72
CA GLU A 245 12.16 -38.16 -0.06
C GLU A 245 11.89 -36.65 0.05
N LYS A 246 11.78 -35.98 -1.10
CA LYS A 246 11.46 -34.56 -1.16
C LYS A 246 9.96 -34.33 -1.00
N ARG A 247 9.61 -33.28 -0.28
CA ARG A 247 8.23 -32.78 -0.21
C ARG A 247 7.71 -32.46 -1.62
N PRO A 248 6.47 -32.83 -1.99
CA PRO A 248 5.88 -32.49 -3.28
C PRO A 248 6.00 -31.00 -3.64
N PHE A 249 5.82 -30.10 -2.67
CA PHE A 249 5.96 -28.67 -2.93
C PHE A 249 7.41 -28.25 -3.26
N ILE A 250 8.41 -28.93 -2.71
CA ILE A 250 9.81 -28.72 -3.07
C ILE A 250 10.03 -29.14 -4.52
N ASN A 251 9.57 -30.33 -4.92
CA ASN A 251 9.66 -30.78 -6.32
C ASN A 251 8.96 -29.80 -7.28
N PHE A 252 7.80 -29.29 -6.88
CA PHE A 252 7.09 -28.26 -7.64
C PHE A 252 7.97 -27.00 -7.84
N LEU A 253 8.60 -26.47 -6.80
CA LEU A 253 9.47 -25.28 -6.94
C LEU A 253 10.68 -25.55 -7.85
N GLU A 254 11.29 -26.73 -7.79
CA GLU A 254 12.43 -27.10 -8.65
C GLU A 254 12.05 -27.16 -10.14
N GLN A 255 10.80 -27.51 -10.45
CA GLN A 255 10.29 -27.58 -11.82
C GLN A 255 9.94 -26.21 -12.41
N HIS A 256 10.02 -25.13 -11.62
CA HIS A 256 9.71 -23.76 -12.05
C HIS A 256 10.94 -22.83 -11.92
N PRO A 257 12.04 -23.08 -12.68
CA PRO A 257 13.27 -22.29 -12.60
C PRO A 257 13.13 -20.84 -13.07
N GLY A 258 12.03 -20.52 -13.76
CA GLY A 258 11.69 -19.17 -14.23
C GLY A 258 11.15 -18.22 -13.17
N LEU A 259 10.93 -18.69 -11.93
CA LEU A 259 10.35 -17.88 -10.86
C LEU A 259 11.23 -16.67 -10.51
N GLU A 260 10.64 -15.48 -10.57
CA GLU A 260 11.23 -14.18 -10.22
C GLU A 260 10.65 -13.61 -8.92
N VAL A 261 9.36 -13.89 -8.66
CA VAL A 261 8.62 -13.44 -7.49
C VAL A 261 8.04 -14.65 -6.76
N LEU A 262 8.50 -14.87 -5.53
CA LEU A 262 8.01 -15.93 -4.67
C LEU A 262 7.43 -15.34 -3.39
N SER A 263 6.14 -15.56 -3.18
CA SER A 263 5.43 -15.07 -2.01
C SER A 263 4.70 -16.21 -1.33
N LEU A 264 5.06 -16.54 -0.10
CA LEU A 264 4.55 -17.66 0.67
C LEU A 264 3.98 -17.18 2.01
N SER A 265 3.00 -17.89 2.58
CA SER A 265 2.65 -17.71 3.99
C SER A 265 3.45 -18.67 4.86
N ARG A 266 3.33 -18.50 6.18
CA ARG A 266 3.87 -19.46 7.16
C ARG A 266 3.27 -20.87 7.04
N HIS A 267 2.10 -21.00 6.42
CA HIS A 267 1.35 -22.25 6.31
C HIS A 267 1.65 -23.03 5.03
N SER A 268 2.26 -22.40 4.02
CA SER A 268 2.50 -23.05 2.73
C SER A 268 3.49 -24.21 2.83
N ILE A 269 4.58 -24.04 3.60
CA ILE A 269 5.60 -25.06 3.82
C ILE A 269 6.41 -24.76 5.10
N GLN A 270 6.73 -25.80 5.85
CA GLN A 270 7.60 -25.68 7.02
C GLN A 270 9.04 -25.32 6.59
N PRO A 271 9.71 -24.35 7.25
CA PRO A 271 11.05 -23.89 6.86
C PRO A 271 12.09 -25.01 6.72
N ALA A 272 12.05 -26.04 7.57
CA ALA A 272 13.01 -27.14 7.56
C ALA A 272 13.04 -27.91 6.23
N HIS A 273 11.94 -27.95 5.49
CA HIS A 273 11.85 -28.68 4.22
C HIS A 273 12.60 -27.97 3.08
N PHE A 274 12.86 -26.66 3.17
CA PHE A 274 13.67 -25.95 2.18
C PHE A 274 15.13 -26.42 2.14
N ALA A 275 15.62 -27.09 3.19
CA ALA A 275 16.96 -27.68 3.18
C ALA A 275 17.12 -28.79 2.10
N THR A 276 16.01 -29.37 1.62
CA THR A 276 15.99 -30.39 0.56
C THR A 276 15.90 -29.82 -0.85
N LEU A 277 15.69 -28.50 -0.97
CA LEU A 277 15.60 -27.82 -2.26
C LEU A 277 16.98 -27.77 -2.93
N ASP A 278 17.04 -28.12 -4.21
CA ASP A 278 18.26 -28.04 -4.99
C ASP A 278 18.82 -26.59 -5.02
N PRO A 279 20.10 -26.36 -4.66
CA PRO A 279 20.67 -25.01 -4.61
C PRO A 279 20.68 -24.25 -5.94
N SER A 280 20.54 -24.94 -7.08
CA SER A 280 20.45 -24.29 -8.40
C SER A 280 19.03 -23.79 -8.72
N SER A 281 18.03 -24.26 -7.98
CA SER A 281 16.64 -23.85 -8.11
C SER A 281 16.42 -22.44 -7.58
N LEU A 282 15.40 -21.76 -8.11
CA LEU A 282 15.01 -20.41 -7.72
C LEU A 282 16.09 -19.31 -7.87
N GLY A 283 17.17 -19.56 -8.62
CA GLY A 283 18.27 -18.60 -8.80
C GLY A 283 17.87 -17.25 -9.43
N ARG A 284 16.66 -17.16 -10.02
CA ARG A 284 16.08 -15.94 -10.60
C ARG A 284 15.17 -15.16 -9.65
N VAL A 285 14.89 -15.69 -8.45
CA VAL A 285 14.01 -15.02 -7.49
C VAL A 285 14.67 -13.74 -6.98
N THR A 286 14.09 -12.61 -7.37
CA THR A 286 14.54 -11.27 -6.97
C THR A 286 13.63 -10.67 -5.91
N HIS A 287 12.39 -11.13 -5.81
CA HIS A 287 11.40 -10.67 -4.85
C HIS A 287 10.92 -11.85 -4.01
N PHE A 288 11.20 -11.79 -2.71
CA PHE A 288 10.76 -12.79 -1.75
C PHE A 288 9.78 -12.17 -0.76
N SER A 289 8.66 -12.85 -0.52
CA SER A 289 7.71 -12.50 0.53
C SER A 289 7.38 -13.75 1.35
N GLY A 290 7.50 -13.70 2.66
CA GLY A 290 7.28 -14.87 3.51
C GLY A 290 7.66 -14.64 4.96
N THR A 291 7.97 -15.70 5.69
CA THR A 291 8.53 -15.57 7.04
C THR A 291 10.05 -15.43 7.00
N HIS A 292 10.64 -14.82 8.03
CA HIS A 292 12.10 -14.73 8.13
C HIS A 292 12.76 -16.11 8.24
N GLN A 293 12.09 -17.10 8.85
CA GLN A 293 12.58 -18.47 8.96
C GLN A 293 12.64 -19.16 7.58
N GLN A 294 11.63 -18.95 6.74
CA GLN A 294 11.62 -19.48 5.37
C GLN A 294 12.78 -18.89 4.56
N LEU A 295 13.01 -17.58 4.64
CA LEU A 295 14.14 -16.94 3.94
C LEU A 295 15.50 -17.41 4.48
N HIS A 296 15.61 -17.62 5.79
CA HIS A 296 16.82 -18.19 6.40
C HIS A 296 17.11 -19.62 5.92
N ALA A 297 16.07 -20.42 5.67
CA ALA A 297 16.19 -21.76 5.13
C ALA A 297 16.53 -21.80 3.61
N LEU A 298 16.63 -20.64 2.95
CA LEU A 298 16.89 -20.49 1.52
C LEU A 298 18.19 -19.70 1.23
N PRO A 299 19.37 -20.19 1.67
CA PRO A 299 20.63 -19.44 1.56
C PRO A 299 21.07 -19.16 0.10
N HIS A 300 20.67 -20.00 -0.85
CA HIS A 300 20.99 -19.80 -2.27
C HIS A 300 20.29 -18.55 -2.85
N LEU A 301 19.14 -18.13 -2.30
CA LEU A 301 18.43 -16.92 -2.73
C LEU A 301 19.14 -15.63 -2.33
N HIS A 302 19.95 -15.68 -1.27
CA HIS A 302 20.49 -14.48 -0.63
C HIS A 302 21.31 -13.59 -1.58
N ARG A 303 21.95 -14.19 -2.58
CA ARG A 303 22.77 -13.48 -3.58
C ARG A 303 21.97 -12.75 -4.65
N ALA A 304 20.71 -13.12 -4.86
CA ALA A 304 19.87 -12.61 -5.96
C ALA A 304 18.77 -11.66 -5.47
N VAL A 305 18.24 -11.88 -4.26
CA VAL A 305 17.09 -11.15 -3.72
C VAL A 305 17.39 -9.65 -3.55
N GLN A 306 16.48 -8.82 -4.07
CA GLN A 306 16.52 -7.36 -4.04
C GLN A 306 15.38 -6.78 -3.20
N SER A 307 14.26 -7.49 -3.12
CA SER A 307 13.07 -7.08 -2.38
C SER A 307 12.64 -8.18 -1.42
N VAL A 308 12.52 -7.84 -0.14
CA VAL A 308 12.03 -8.74 0.91
C VAL A 308 10.81 -8.15 1.60
N ALA A 309 9.76 -8.93 1.72
CA ALA A 309 8.59 -8.60 2.52
C ALA A 309 8.29 -9.70 3.55
N PHE A 310 8.44 -9.37 4.83
CA PHE A 310 7.99 -10.28 5.89
C PHE A 310 6.50 -10.13 6.09
N ARG A 311 5.74 -11.21 5.83
CA ARG A 311 4.28 -11.22 5.95
C ARG A 311 3.83 -11.26 7.41
N ASP A 312 4.54 -12.04 8.21
CA ASP A 312 4.27 -12.15 9.64
C ASP A 312 5.03 -11.06 10.41
N PRO A 313 4.39 -10.45 11.43
CA PRO A 313 5.10 -9.56 12.31
C PRO A 313 6.18 -10.33 13.07
N VAL A 314 7.39 -9.78 13.07
CA VAL A 314 8.50 -10.30 13.86
C VAL A 314 8.22 -9.97 15.33
N GLU A 315 7.93 -10.99 16.13
CA GLU A 315 7.77 -10.83 17.58
C GLU A 315 9.10 -10.48 18.21
N THR A 316 9.22 -9.30 18.82
CA THR A 316 10.47 -8.85 19.46
C THR A 316 10.62 -9.42 20.87
N ARG A 317 10.67 -10.75 20.99
CA ARG A 317 11.30 -11.39 22.15
C ARG A 317 12.83 -11.30 21.96
N ASP A 318 13.60 -11.44 23.04
CA ASP A 318 15.02 -11.00 23.12
C ASP A 318 15.95 -11.46 21.98
N VAL A 319 15.63 -12.55 21.27
CA VAL A 319 16.49 -13.18 20.26
C VAL A 319 16.16 -12.78 18.80
N SER A 320 14.98 -12.21 18.53
CA SER A 320 14.53 -12.05 17.14
C SER A 320 15.20 -10.90 16.36
N PRO A 321 15.42 -9.69 16.91
CA PRO A 321 16.02 -8.60 16.11
C PRO A 321 17.45 -8.89 15.64
N PRO A 322 18.36 -9.46 16.46
CA PRO A 322 19.69 -9.87 16.01
C PRO A 322 19.63 -10.93 14.90
N THR A 323 18.70 -11.88 15.00
CA THR A 323 18.51 -12.93 14.00
C THR A 323 18.10 -12.34 12.65
N VAL A 324 17.11 -11.44 12.64
CA VAL A 324 16.70 -10.75 11.41
C VAL A 324 17.83 -9.89 10.86
N ALA A 325 18.56 -9.15 11.70
CA ALA A 325 19.69 -8.35 11.26
C ALA A 325 20.83 -9.21 10.66
N SER A 326 21.10 -10.40 11.22
CA SER A 326 22.07 -11.34 10.66
C SER A 326 21.62 -11.82 9.28
N LEU A 327 20.36 -12.24 9.15
CA LEU A 327 19.79 -12.66 7.87
C LEU A 327 19.87 -11.56 6.82
N LEU A 328 19.48 -10.33 7.17
CA LEU A 328 19.50 -9.20 6.23
C LEU A 328 20.93 -8.83 5.79
N ARG A 329 21.94 -9.09 6.63
CA ARG A 329 23.36 -8.89 6.28
C ARG A 329 23.81 -9.83 5.17
N GLU A 330 23.20 -11.01 5.08
CA GLU A 330 23.49 -12.00 4.04
C GLU A 330 22.88 -11.62 2.67
N LEU A 331 22.09 -10.55 2.60
CA LEU A 331 21.41 -10.08 1.39
C LEU A 331 22.12 -8.84 0.77
N PRO A 332 23.26 -8.99 0.07
CA PRO A 332 24.08 -7.87 -0.40
C PRO A 332 23.42 -7.00 -1.48
N LYS A 333 22.32 -7.49 -2.09
CA LYS A 333 21.55 -6.78 -3.14
C LYS A 333 20.24 -6.20 -2.63
N LEU A 334 19.94 -6.30 -1.32
CA LEU A 334 18.68 -5.82 -0.77
C LEU A 334 18.53 -4.30 -0.96
N THR A 335 17.52 -3.91 -1.72
CA THR A 335 17.12 -2.52 -1.96
C THR A 335 15.76 -2.18 -1.37
N GLN A 336 14.89 -3.17 -1.19
CA GLN A 336 13.54 -2.97 -0.66
C GLN A 336 13.28 -3.91 0.51
N LEU A 337 12.76 -3.37 1.61
CA LEU A 337 12.44 -4.14 2.81
C LEU A 337 11.08 -3.70 3.34
N LYS A 338 10.16 -4.65 3.47
CA LYS A 338 8.90 -4.51 4.19
C LYS A 338 8.92 -5.41 5.40
N ILE A 339 8.83 -4.83 6.59
CA ILE A 339 8.88 -5.55 7.86
C ILE A 339 7.89 -4.96 8.86
N ALA A 340 7.22 -5.85 9.58
CA ALA A 340 6.37 -5.50 10.71
C ALA A 340 6.97 -6.07 12.01
N PHE A 341 6.87 -5.33 13.09
CA PHE A 341 7.28 -5.74 14.44
C PHE A 341 6.09 -5.67 15.39
N ALA A 342 5.90 -6.75 16.15
CA ALA A 342 4.98 -6.79 17.29
C ALA A 342 5.79 -6.61 18.58
N LEU A 343 5.75 -5.39 19.12
CA LEU A 343 6.56 -5.00 20.28
C LEU A 343 5.82 -5.31 21.58
N HIS A 344 6.41 -6.18 22.40
CA HIS A 344 5.83 -6.60 23.68
C HIS A 344 6.19 -5.66 24.85
N SER A 345 7.27 -4.90 24.73
CA SER A 345 7.73 -3.93 25.74
C SER A 345 8.23 -2.64 25.06
N MET A 346 8.58 -1.62 25.84
CA MET A 346 9.35 -0.47 25.34
C MET A 346 10.78 -0.91 25.04
N TYR A 347 10.92 -1.82 24.08
CA TYR A 347 12.18 -2.36 23.62
C TYR A 347 13.04 -1.22 23.05
N ASP A 348 14.37 -1.37 23.09
CA ASP A 348 15.30 -0.43 22.48
C ASP A 348 15.18 -0.48 20.95
N SER A 349 14.13 0.16 20.46
CA SER A 349 13.78 0.29 19.05
C SER A 349 14.88 1.03 18.29
N GLY A 350 15.65 1.89 18.97
CA GLY A 350 16.86 2.51 18.45
C GLY A 350 17.91 1.48 18.04
N ASN A 351 18.19 0.49 18.89
CA ASN A 351 19.12 -0.60 18.55
C ASN A 351 18.63 -1.45 17.40
N LEU A 352 17.32 -1.74 17.33
CA LEU A 352 16.74 -2.44 16.19
C LEU A 352 16.97 -1.69 14.89
N LEU A 353 16.72 -0.38 14.87
CA LEU A 353 16.92 0.42 13.66
C LEU A 353 18.40 0.52 13.28
N ARG A 354 19.31 0.67 14.26
CA ARG A 354 20.77 0.60 14.02
C ARG A 354 21.19 -0.75 13.45
N ALA A 355 20.65 -1.84 13.98
CA ALA A 355 20.93 -3.18 13.47
C ALA A 355 20.46 -3.34 12.01
N LEU A 356 19.28 -2.80 11.66
CA LEU A 356 18.80 -2.77 10.28
C LEU A 356 19.69 -1.92 9.36
N ILE A 357 20.15 -0.75 9.83
CA ILE A 357 21.08 0.12 9.09
C ILE A 357 22.38 -0.62 8.77
N HIS A 358 22.94 -1.32 9.76
CA HIS A 358 24.18 -2.08 9.59
C HIS A 358 23.99 -3.32 8.71
N ALA A 359 22.82 -3.98 8.79
CA ALA A 359 22.53 -5.16 8.01
C ALA A 359 22.26 -4.84 6.52
N ALA A 360 21.56 -3.74 6.23
CA ALA A 360 21.12 -3.40 4.88
C ALA A 360 21.51 -1.96 4.47
N PRO A 361 22.81 -1.68 4.26
CA PRO A 361 23.30 -0.34 3.92
C PRO A 361 22.87 0.15 2.53
N ARG A 362 22.41 -0.75 1.66
CA ARG A 362 21.96 -0.47 0.28
C ARG A 362 20.47 -0.20 0.15
N LEU A 363 19.74 -0.23 1.27
CA LEU A 363 18.30 -0.07 1.28
C LEU A 363 17.87 1.28 0.72
N ARG A 364 16.96 1.24 -0.26
CA ARG A 364 16.35 2.41 -0.90
C ARG A 364 14.91 2.61 -0.46
N ASP A 365 14.19 1.51 -0.24
CA ASP A 365 12.77 1.52 0.12
C ASP A 365 12.57 0.73 1.41
N LEU A 366 12.11 1.40 2.47
CA LEU A 366 11.83 0.80 3.77
C LEU A 366 10.37 0.99 4.15
N GLN A 367 9.64 -0.11 4.30
CA GLN A 367 8.32 -0.12 4.94
C GLN A 367 8.45 -0.77 6.32
N LEU A 368 8.34 0.06 7.35
CA LEU A 368 8.46 -0.34 8.75
C LEU A 368 7.11 -0.13 9.46
N THR A 369 6.55 -1.22 9.97
CA THR A 369 5.33 -1.19 10.79
C THR A 369 5.65 -1.65 12.21
N CYS A 370 5.39 -0.81 13.21
CA CYS A 370 5.57 -1.15 14.62
C CYS A 370 4.25 -0.98 15.35
N ALA A 371 3.65 -2.08 15.79
CA ALA A 371 2.32 -2.08 16.38
C ALA A 371 2.31 -2.56 17.84
N HIS A 372 1.10 -2.63 18.40
CA HIS A 372 0.77 -2.97 19.79
C HIS A 372 1.19 -1.93 20.84
N LYS A 373 2.43 -1.46 20.83
CA LYS A 373 2.94 -0.50 21.82
C LYS A 373 3.67 0.66 21.17
N PRO A 374 3.70 1.84 21.82
CA PRO A 374 4.55 2.94 21.40
C PRO A 374 5.99 2.46 21.26
N SER A 375 6.56 2.68 20.08
CA SER A 375 7.81 2.04 19.66
C SER A 375 8.98 3.00 19.63
N PHE A 376 8.80 4.13 18.96
CA PHE A 376 9.80 5.17 18.80
C PHE A 376 9.26 6.52 19.22
N GLN A 377 10.04 7.26 20.00
CA GLN A 377 9.94 8.71 19.95
C GLN A 377 10.41 9.16 18.56
N LEU A 378 9.63 10.02 17.91
CA LEU A 378 9.94 10.47 16.55
C LEU A 378 11.32 11.13 16.43
N ASP A 379 11.81 11.75 17.51
CA ASP A 379 13.11 12.41 17.53
C ASP A 379 14.26 11.41 17.54
N ALA A 380 14.16 10.38 18.36
CA ALA A 380 15.12 9.29 18.39
C ALA A 380 15.15 8.54 17.04
N PHE A 381 13.97 8.33 16.45
CA PHE A 381 13.84 7.73 15.12
C PHE A 381 14.50 8.60 14.04
N ALA A 382 14.18 9.91 14.01
CA ALA A 382 14.74 10.85 13.04
C ALA A 382 16.28 10.92 13.14
N ASN A 383 16.85 10.89 14.35
CA ASN A 383 18.30 10.89 14.50
C ASN A 383 18.93 9.59 13.99
N THR A 384 18.27 8.46 14.23
CA THR A 384 18.80 7.14 13.85
C THR A 384 18.68 6.88 12.36
N ILE A 385 17.59 7.31 11.70
CA ILE A 385 17.35 7.07 10.27
C ILE A 385 18.40 7.72 9.35
N ARG A 386 19.16 8.70 9.85
CA ARG A 386 20.31 9.28 9.17
C ARG A 386 21.34 8.24 8.73
N GLY A 387 21.43 7.11 9.44
CA GLY A 387 22.34 6.02 9.08
C GLY A 387 21.99 5.32 7.76
N PHE A 388 20.75 5.41 7.28
CA PHE A 388 20.39 4.89 5.95
C PHE A 388 20.81 5.87 4.85
N ALA A 389 22.07 5.76 4.43
CA ALA A 389 22.63 6.65 3.42
C ALA A 389 21.98 6.52 2.03
N ARG A 390 21.24 5.45 1.71
CA ARG A 390 20.64 5.27 0.36
C ARG A 390 19.12 5.28 0.34
N LEU A 391 18.48 5.54 1.49
CA LEU A 391 17.04 5.49 1.61
C LEU A 391 16.39 6.66 0.87
N ARG A 392 15.50 6.34 -0.05
CA ARG A 392 14.73 7.28 -0.87
C ARG A 392 13.27 7.29 -0.49
N THR A 393 12.72 6.11 -0.20
CA THR A 393 11.33 5.96 0.22
C THR A 393 11.22 5.34 1.60
N LEU A 394 10.32 5.90 2.42
CA LEU A 394 10.04 5.40 3.77
C LEU A 394 8.54 5.34 4.02
N HIS A 395 8.05 4.19 4.43
CA HIS A 395 6.69 4.01 4.91
C HIS A 395 6.72 3.59 6.37
N LEU A 396 6.53 4.56 7.27
CA LEU A 396 6.56 4.34 8.71
C LEU A 396 5.13 4.31 9.28
N ALA A 397 4.76 3.19 9.89
CA ALA A 397 3.54 3.06 10.67
C ALA A 397 3.91 2.73 12.12
N LEU A 398 3.55 3.58 13.07
CA LEU A 398 3.90 3.42 14.47
C LEU A 398 2.74 3.78 15.41
N VAL A 399 2.75 3.21 16.61
CA VAL A 399 1.89 3.66 17.70
C VAL A 399 2.50 4.91 18.32
N ARG A 400 1.73 6.00 18.39
CA ARG A 400 2.21 7.31 18.87
C ARG A 400 2.45 7.29 20.39
N TYR A 401 3.56 7.87 20.87
CA TYR A 401 3.75 8.09 22.31
C TYR A 401 2.85 9.21 22.83
N PRO A 402 2.31 9.10 24.07
CA PRO A 402 1.67 10.24 24.70
C PRO A 402 2.68 11.38 24.87
N GLY A 403 2.33 12.58 24.40
CA GLY A 403 3.24 13.74 24.39
C GLY A 403 4.11 13.89 23.14
N ASP A 404 4.12 12.91 22.21
CA ASP A 404 4.85 13.05 20.95
C ASP A 404 4.39 14.28 20.17
N THR A 405 5.31 14.82 19.38
CA THR A 405 5.03 15.93 18.48
C THR A 405 3.98 15.59 17.41
N THR A 406 3.48 16.63 16.74
CA THR A 406 2.51 16.45 15.65
C THR A 406 3.17 15.79 14.43
N LEU A 407 2.36 15.18 13.54
CA LEU A 407 2.85 14.59 12.29
C LEU A 407 3.73 15.56 11.49
N ALA A 408 3.30 16.82 11.35
CA ALA A 408 4.06 17.86 10.66
C ALA A 408 5.46 18.08 11.24
N VAL A 409 5.57 18.18 12.57
CA VAL A 409 6.85 18.44 13.25
C VAL A 409 7.76 17.21 13.15
N GLY A 410 7.22 16.01 13.40
CA GLY A 410 7.96 14.75 13.25
C GLY A 410 8.46 14.53 11.83
N ALA A 411 7.62 14.77 10.82
CA ALA A 411 7.97 14.66 9.42
C ALA A 411 9.06 15.67 9.01
N ALA A 412 8.96 16.93 9.44
CA ALA A 412 10.00 17.93 9.19
C ALA A 412 11.35 17.53 9.82
N ARG A 413 11.34 16.92 11.02
CA ARG A 413 12.55 16.38 11.66
C ARG A 413 13.13 15.21 10.88
N ILE A 414 12.31 14.24 10.46
CA ILE A 414 12.76 13.10 9.65
C ILE A 414 13.41 13.60 8.34
N ALA A 415 12.76 14.53 7.64
CA ALA A 415 13.27 15.08 6.38
C ALA A 415 14.59 15.84 6.54
N ARG A 416 14.75 16.60 7.64
CA ARG A 416 16.03 17.27 7.95
C ARG A 416 17.14 16.30 8.31
N SER A 417 16.83 15.24 9.06
CA SER A 417 17.82 14.26 9.51
C SER A 417 18.31 13.34 8.39
N ASN A 418 17.47 13.06 7.38
CA ASN A 418 17.86 12.30 6.20
C ASN A 418 17.44 13.02 4.91
N PRO A 419 18.32 13.88 4.35
CA PRO A 419 17.98 14.71 3.19
C PRO A 419 17.91 13.90 1.88
N ARG A 420 18.26 12.61 1.89
CA ARG A 420 18.16 11.74 0.70
C ARG A 420 16.78 11.13 0.51
N LEU A 421 15.91 11.24 1.53
CA LEU A 421 14.52 10.85 1.41
C LEU A 421 13.82 11.75 0.41
N ALA A 422 13.34 11.18 -0.68
CA ALA A 422 12.51 11.90 -1.65
C ALA A 422 11.06 11.91 -1.20
N ARG A 423 10.55 10.75 -0.75
CA ARG A 423 9.14 10.55 -0.39
C ARG A 423 9.02 9.70 0.84
N PHE A 424 8.11 10.05 1.74
CA PHE A 424 7.81 9.19 2.87
C PHE A 424 6.38 9.34 3.35
N SER A 425 5.87 8.33 4.04
CA SER A 425 4.58 8.37 4.71
C SER A 425 4.74 8.06 6.20
N LEU A 426 4.04 8.81 7.04
CA LEU A 426 3.97 8.59 8.47
C LEU A 426 2.53 8.29 8.87
N THR A 427 2.30 7.13 9.46
CA THR A 427 1.00 6.71 9.97
C THR A 427 1.06 6.49 11.47
N PHE A 428 0.23 7.21 12.21
CA PHE A 428 -0.01 6.92 13.63
C PHE A 428 -1.17 5.94 13.77
N MET A 429 -0.84 4.76 14.28
CA MET A 429 -1.77 3.70 14.65
C MET A 429 -2.23 3.91 16.09
N PRO A 430 -3.51 3.58 16.40
CA PRO A 430 -3.96 3.60 17.78
C PRO A 430 -3.30 2.45 18.57
N PRO A 431 -3.03 2.63 19.88
CA PRO A 431 -2.36 1.62 20.72
C PRO A 431 -3.14 0.31 20.85
N SER A 432 -4.44 0.32 20.61
CA SER A 432 -5.32 -0.85 20.64
C SER A 432 -5.45 -1.56 19.29
N CYS A 433 -4.74 -1.11 18.24
CA CYS A 433 -4.77 -1.81 16.97
C CYS A 433 -3.96 -3.10 17.14
N THR A 434 -4.65 -4.22 17.37
CA THR A 434 -4.11 -5.51 16.94
C THR A 434 -3.73 -5.39 15.47
N LEU A 435 -2.53 -5.83 15.11
CA LEU A 435 -2.05 -5.76 13.73
C LEU A 435 -3.08 -6.36 12.77
N PRO A 436 -3.26 -5.82 11.56
CA PRO A 436 -4.18 -6.37 10.55
C PRO A 436 -3.74 -7.75 10.00
N PHE A 437 -2.78 -8.42 10.65
CA PHE A 437 -2.10 -9.63 10.15
C PHE A 437 -2.22 -10.85 11.08
N SER A 438 -3.22 -10.92 11.98
CA SER A 438 -3.59 -12.19 12.63
C SER A 438 -5.03 -12.14 13.16
N GLY A 439 -5.83 -13.16 12.82
CA GLY A 439 -7.29 -13.14 12.73
C GLY A 439 -8.14 -13.02 14.02
N ASP A 440 -9.44 -12.97 13.75
CA ASP A 440 -10.68 -13.04 14.56
C ASP A 440 -10.89 -12.07 15.74
N ALA A 441 -9.86 -11.70 16.50
CA ALA A 441 -10.02 -10.75 17.60
C ALA A 441 -10.30 -9.30 17.13
N ALA A 442 -10.04 -8.98 15.86
CA ALA A 442 -10.29 -7.66 15.29
C ALA A 442 -11.79 -7.36 15.10
N ARG A 443 -12.66 -8.38 14.99
CA ARG A 443 -14.10 -8.18 14.75
C ARG A 443 -14.86 -7.75 16.00
N LEU A 444 -14.52 -8.29 17.18
CA LEU A 444 -15.17 -7.87 18.43
C LEU A 444 -14.72 -6.49 18.91
N CYS A 445 -13.51 -6.05 18.54
CA CYS A 445 -13.06 -4.68 18.79
C CYS A 445 -13.52 -3.66 17.73
N ALA A 446 -14.18 -4.10 16.65
CA ALA A 446 -14.65 -3.21 15.59
C ALA A 446 -15.87 -2.34 15.99
N SER A 447 -16.52 -2.67 17.11
CA SER A 447 -17.70 -1.96 17.63
C SER A 447 -17.35 -0.78 18.54
N LEU A 448 -16.09 -0.63 18.97
CA LEU A 448 -15.64 0.55 19.71
C LEU A 448 -15.08 1.59 18.73
N PRO A 449 -15.48 2.88 18.85
CA PRO A 449 -15.08 3.93 17.91
C PRO A 449 -13.55 4.06 17.91
N PHE A 450 -12.91 3.48 16.89
CA PHE A 450 -11.47 3.50 16.74
C PHE A 450 -10.94 4.93 16.89
N ARG A 451 -9.96 5.10 17.79
CA ARG A 451 -9.27 6.39 18.00
C ARG A 451 -8.70 6.92 16.69
N ALA A 452 -8.61 8.25 16.62
CA ALA A 452 -8.23 8.96 15.41
C ALA A 452 -6.97 8.40 14.75
N ARG A 453 -7.11 7.89 13.51
CA ARG A 453 -5.97 7.53 12.65
C ARG A 453 -5.50 8.78 11.93
N ALA A 454 -4.22 9.08 12.05
CA ALA A 454 -3.58 10.18 11.36
C ALA A 454 -2.50 9.62 10.42
N THR A 455 -2.60 9.96 9.13
CA THR A 455 -1.65 9.53 8.12
C THR A 455 -1.22 10.74 7.31
N GLY A 456 0.08 10.95 7.13
CA GLY A 456 0.64 11.97 6.25
C GLY A 456 1.48 11.33 5.15
N THR A 457 1.38 11.87 3.93
CA THR A 457 2.33 11.62 2.85
C THR A 457 3.13 12.90 2.62
N PHE A 458 4.44 12.76 2.50
CA PHE A 458 5.40 13.84 2.49
C PHE A 458 6.37 13.69 1.32
N GLU A 459 6.66 14.79 0.66
CA GLU A 459 7.64 14.87 -0.41
C GLU A 459 8.64 15.96 -0.09
N VAL A 460 9.93 15.61 -0.18
CA VAL A 460 11.04 16.50 0.15
C VAL A 460 11.58 17.07 -1.15
N SER A 461 11.55 18.38 -1.27
CA SER A 461 12.26 19.10 -2.32
C SER A 461 13.69 19.39 -1.87
N LEU A 462 14.65 19.18 -2.78
CA LEU A 462 16.06 19.40 -2.54
C LEU A 462 16.57 20.57 -3.36
N ASP A 463 17.62 21.24 -2.88
CA ASP A 463 18.37 22.20 -3.68
C ASP A 463 19.39 21.51 -4.61
N GLU A 464 20.14 22.31 -5.35
CA GLU A 464 21.21 21.88 -6.24
C GLU A 464 22.33 21.11 -5.52
N HIS A 465 22.44 21.26 -4.19
CA HIS A 465 23.43 20.59 -3.35
C HIS A 465 22.87 19.35 -2.64
N GLY A 466 21.59 19.00 -2.88
CA GLY A 466 20.92 17.87 -2.23
C GLY A 466 20.51 18.14 -0.78
N LEU A 467 20.42 19.40 -0.36
CA LEU A 467 19.93 19.81 0.95
C LEU A 467 18.41 20.04 0.90
N PRO A 468 17.68 19.74 2.00
CA PRO A 468 16.23 19.81 2.01
C PRO A 468 15.75 21.26 2.06
N LEU A 469 15.04 21.69 1.02
CA LEU A 469 14.48 23.04 0.88
C LEU A 469 13.10 23.15 1.52
N ALA A 470 12.15 22.35 1.06
CA ALA A 470 10.78 22.37 1.52
C ALA A 470 10.18 20.97 1.58
N LEU A 471 9.25 20.80 2.52
CA LEU A 471 8.46 19.59 2.71
C LEU A 471 7.03 19.86 2.24
N ALA A 472 6.64 19.30 1.11
CA ALA A 472 5.24 19.26 0.71
C ALA A 472 4.54 18.13 1.46
N ALA A 473 3.38 18.40 2.05
CA ALA A 473 2.70 17.47 2.94
C ALA A 473 1.21 17.40 2.65
N VAL A 474 0.68 16.18 2.69
CA VAL A 474 -0.75 15.89 2.65
C VAL A 474 -1.11 15.03 3.85
N GLU A 475 -1.73 15.66 4.85
CA GLU A 475 -2.24 14.98 6.03
C GLU A 475 -3.70 14.60 5.85
N ARG A 476 -4.01 13.35 6.20
CA ARG A 476 -5.36 12.80 6.32
C ARG A 476 -5.59 12.41 7.76
N ARG A 477 -6.57 13.03 8.39
CA ARG A 477 -7.01 12.71 9.75
C ARG A 477 -8.43 12.17 9.69
N ARG A 478 -8.60 11.00 10.27
CA ARG A 478 -9.92 10.42 10.51
C ARG A 478 -10.24 10.63 11.98
N ILE A 479 -11.29 11.40 12.26
CA ILE A 479 -11.81 11.63 13.61
C ILE A 479 -13.12 10.86 13.70
N VAL A 480 -13.18 9.89 14.61
CA VAL A 480 -14.43 9.22 14.95
C VAL A 480 -15.05 10.02 16.09
N TRP A 481 -16.24 10.56 15.87
CA TRP A 481 -16.92 11.33 16.90
C TRP A 481 -17.41 10.39 18.01
N PRO A 482 -17.41 10.84 19.28
CA PRO A 482 -17.96 10.05 20.37
C PRO A 482 -19.45 9.75 20.12
N LEU A 483 -19.97 8.73 20.80
CA LEU A 483 -21.39 8.35 20.76
C LEU A 483 -21.91 7.92 19.38
N GLY A 484 -21.02 7.50 18.48
CA GLY A 484 -21.43 6.99 17.17
C GLY A 484 -21.96 8.07 16.21
N LEU A 485 -21.69 9.35 16.46
CA LEU A 485 -22.07 10.49 15.58
C LEU A 485 -21.30 10.52 14.24
N GLY A 486 -20.81 9.37 13.79
CA GLY A 486 -20.12 9.20 12.53
C GLY A 486 -18.63 9.51 12.57
N VAL A 487 -18.08 9.63 11.37
CA VAL A 487 -16.64 9.76 11.13
C VAL A 487 -16.40 11.00 10.27
N SER A 488 -15.69 11.98 10.82
CA SER A 488 -15.19 13.11 10.03
C SER A 488 -13.83 12.76 9.41
N ARG A 489 -13.67 13.11 8.14
CA ARG A 489 -12.40 13.03 7.43
C ARG A 489 -11.94 14.43 7.11
N ARG A 490 -10.77 14.82 7.64
CA ARG A 490 -10.13 16.10 7.33
C ARG A 490 -8.86 15.84 6.55
N MET A 491 -8.75 16.48 5.39
CA MET A 491 -7.54 16.54 4.59
C MET A 491 -6.92 17.92 4.75
N ARG A 492 -5.61 17.99 4.96
CA ARG A 492 -4.85 19.24 5.01
C ARG A 492 -3.64 19.12 4.10
N ARG A 493 -3.49 20.06 3.17
CA ARG A 493 -2.27 20.23 2.37
C ARG A 493 -1.50 21.42 2.92
N TYR A 494 -0.18 21.30 3.02
CA TYR A 494 0.69 22.39 3.43
C TYR A 494 2.11 22.16 2.91
N ALA A 495 2.89 23.24 2.86
CA ALA A 495 4.32 23.18 2.60
C ALA A 495 5.07 23.78 3.79
N THR A 496 6.13 23.12 4.23
CA THR A 496 6.97 23.57 5.35
C THR A 496 8.38 23.84 4.84
N ASP A 497 8.90 25.04 5.08
CA ASP A 497 10.30 25.37 4.79
C ASP A 497 11.24 24.62 5.74
N LEU A 498 12.16 23.83 5.17
CA LEU A 498 13.10 23.01 5.91
C LEU A 498 14.45 23.70 6.13
N ARG A 499 14.70 24.85 5.50
CA ARG A 499 15.94 25.59 5.61
C ARG A 499 16.24 26.02 7.07
N PRO A 500 17.53 26.13 7.45
CA PRO A 500 17.93 26.57 8.78
C PRO A 500 17.28 27.89 9.18
N LEU A 501 17.02 28.07 10.47
CA LEU A 501 16.60 29.36 11.01
C LEU A 501 17.75 30.36 10.77
N GLY A 502 17.51 31.36 9.91
CA GLY A 502 18.51 32.36 9.53
C GLY A 502 18.82 32.41 8.02
N ASP A 503 18.34 31.46 7.23
CA ASP A 503 18.53 31.51 5.77
C ASP A 503 17.87 32.80 5.20
N PRO A 504 18.63 33.66 4.48
CA PRO A 504 18.10 34.91 3.93
C PRO A 504 16.91 34.67 2.99
N ARG A 505 16.85 33.52 2.31
CA ARG A 505 15.78 33.17 1.37
C ARG A 505 14.50 32.69 2.08
N ARG A 506 14.53 32.46 3.39
CA ARG A 506 13.32 32.15 4.20
C ARG A 506 12.58 33.42 4.63
N ARG A 507 13.22 34.59 4.56
CA ARG A 507 12.55 35.85 4.86
C ARG A 507 11.49 36.11 3.79
N ALA A 508 10.22 36.02 4.17
CA ALA A 508 9.15 36.53 3.34
C ALA A 508 9.44 38.03 3.08
N PRO A 509 9.66 38.46 1.83
CA PRO A 509 9.99 39.84 1.56
C PRO A 509 8.83 40.76 1.99
N GLY A 510 9.17 41.88 2.64
CA GLY A 510 8.22 42.93 3.03
C GLY A 510 7.56 42.76 4.40
N LEU A 511 6.46 43.49 4.60
CA LEU A 511 5.70 43.57 5.87
C LEU A 511 5.22 42.20 6.38
N TRP A 512 4.98 41.25 5.48
CA TRP A 512 4.59 39.88 5.84
C TRP A 512 5.64 39.15 6.66
N GLY A 513 6.94 39.41 6.42
CA GLY A 513 8.02 38.85 7.23
C GLY A 513 7.98 39.35 8.68
N ILE A 514 7.68 40.64 8.88
CA ILE A 514 7.54 41.26 10.21
C ILE A 514 6.32 40.70 10.94
N VAL A 515 5.18 40.59 10.26
CA VAL A 515 3.96 40.01 10.83
C VAL A 515 4.19 38.54 11.21
N ALA A 516 4.86 37.77 10.35
CA ALA A 516 5.20 36.39 10.65
C ALA A 516 6.11 36.28 11.89
N LEU A 517 7.11 37.16 12.02
CA LEU A 517 8.00 37.20 13.19
C LEU A 517 7.24 37.55 14.47
N ALA A 518 6.30 38.50 14.40
CA ALA A 518 5.49 38.91 15.55
C ALA A 518 4.55 37.80 16.05
N VAL A 519 4.10 36.92 15.15
CA VAL A 519 3.27 35.75 15.48
C VAL A 519 4.11 34.54 15.92
N GLU A 520 5.41 34.52 15.59
CA GLU A 520 6.31 33.42 15.94
C GLU A 520 6.50 33.30 17.47
N ARG A 521 6.49 32.06 17.99
CA ARG A 521 6.79 31.76 19.41
C ARG A 521 8.28 31.46 19.58
N SER A 522 9.12 32.42 19.25
CA SER A 522 10.58 32.35 19.43
C SER A 522 11.05 33.56 20.25
N ALA A 523 12.27 33.51 20.81
CA ALA A 523 12.86 34.65 21.53
C ALA A 523 12.91 35.91 20.64
N ALA A 524 13.25 35.76 19.36
CA ALA A 524 13.21 36.87 18.40
C ALA A 524 11.79 37.38 18.14
N GLY A 525 10.79 36.49 18.16
CA GLY A 525 9.37 36.89 18.10
C GLY A 525 8.92 37.66 19.36
N ASP A 526 9.42 37.28 20.54
CA ASP A 526 9.18 38.02 21.78
C ASP A 526 9.81 39.42 21.73
N GLU A 527 11.06 39.53 21.29
CA GLU A 527 11.72 40.83 21.06
C GLU A 527 10.95 41.69 20.04
N MET A 528 10.50 41.09 18.93
CA MET A 528 9.75 41.83 17.91
C MET A 528 8.38 42.27 18.42
N ARG A 529 7.68 41.44 19.21
CA ARG A 529 6.44 41.83 19.89
C ARG A 529 6.68 43.00 20.83
N MET A 530 7.80 42.98 21.58
CA MET A 530 8.18 44.08 22.45
C MET A 530 8.46 45.36 21.66
N ILE A 531 9.21 45.28 20.56
CA ILE A 531 9.49 46.43 19.67
C ILE A 531 8.18 46.98 19.10
N LEU A 532 7.29 46.12 18.57
CA LEU A 532 6.00 46.52 18.03
C LEU A 532 5.14 47.22 19.08
N PHE A 533 5.11 46.67 20.29
CA PHE A 533 4.41 47.27 21.43
C PHE A 533 5.00 48.64 21.80
N CYS A 534 6.33 48.77 21.88
CA CYS A 534 7.01 50.03 22.12
C CYS A 534 6.73 51.07 21.02
N THR A 535 6.77 50.68 19.75
CA THR A 535 6.43 51.58 18.63
C THR A 535 4.97 52.01 18.69
N PHE A 536 4.05 51.11 19.07
CA PHE A 536 2.65 51.46 19.24
C PHE A 536 2.45 52.47 20.38
N LEU A 537 3.12 52.28 21.51
CA LEU A 537 3.11 53.23 22.63
C LEU A 537 3.70 54.60 22.23
N ALA A 538 4.80 54.61 21.48
CA ALA A 538 5.40 55.85 20.99
C ALA A 538 4.47 56.61 20.03
N LEU A 539 3.76 55.90 19.14
CA LEU A 539 2.76 56.49 18.26
C LEU A 539 1.59 57.08 19.06
N LEU A 540 1.10 56.37 20.09
CA LEU A 540 0.05 56.90 20.96
C LEU A 540 0.49 58.17 21.71
N ALA A 541 1.73 58.20 22.22
CA ALA A 541 2.29 59.38 22.88
C ALA A 541 2.42 60.57 21.91
N GLY A 542 2.91 60.32 20.68
CA GLY A 542 3.00 61.33 19.63
C GLY A 542 1.64 61.89 19.21
N CYS A 543 0.63 61.02 19.03
CA CYS A 543 -0.75 61.45 18.76
C CYS A 543 -1.32 62.28 19.91
N GLY A 544 -1.01 61.93 21.17
CA GLY A 544 -1.40 62.72 22.34
C GLY A 544 -0.82 64.14 22.32
N ILE A 545 0.46 64.28 21.96
CA ILE A 545 1.12 65.60 21.82
C ILE A 545 0.51 66.41 20.68
N LEU A 546 0.28 65.82 19.51
CA LEU A 546 -0.32 66.50 18.35
C LEU A 546 -1.77 66.95 18.62
N ALA A 547 -2.56 66.11 19.30
CA ALA A 547 -3.93 66.42 19.68
C ALA A 547 -4.00 67.56 20.71
N ASN A 548 -3.02 67.66 21.62
CA ASN A 548 -2.92 68.77 22.56
C ASN A 548 -2.37 70.04 21.90
N GLY A 549 -1.37 69.94 21.03
CA GLY A 549 -0.77 71.10 20.34
C GLY A 549 -1.75 71.84 19.42
N SER A 550 -2.72 71.14 18.81
CA SER A 550 -3.75 71.77 17.98
C SER A 550 -4.77 72.60 18.79
N LYS A 551 -4.85 72.43 20.12
CA LYS A 551 -5.75 73.23 20.96
C LYS A 551 -5.18 74.59 21.36
N GLU A 552 -3.87 74.80 21.23
CA GLU A 552 -3.25 76.10 21.54
C GLU A 552 -3.22 77.08 20.35
N GLY A 553 -3.46 76.60 19.12
CA GLY A 553 -3.48 77.43 17.90
C GLY A 553 -4.79 78.15 17.58
N VAL A 554 -5.88 77.93 18.34
CA VAL A 554 -7.22 78.50 18.06
C VAL A 554 -7.66 79.49 19.16
N ARG A 555 -6.70 80.21 19.75
CA ARG A 555 -6.95 81.38 20.62
C ARG A 555 -6.14 82.60 20.16
N VAL A 556 -6.24 82.95 18.88
CA VAL A 556 -6.01 84.33 18.41
C VAL A 556 -7.07 84.60 17.34
N GLY A 557 -8.10 85.32 17.75
CA GLY A 557 -9.30 85.67 16.98
C GLY A 557 -10.28 86.33 17.91
#